data_AF-A0A969TVW1-F1
#
_entry.id   AF-A0A969TVW1-F1
#
_cell.length_a   1.000
_cell.length_b   1.000
_cell.length_c   1.000
_cell.angle_alpha   90.00
_cell.angle_beta   90.00
_cell.angle_gamma   90.00
#
_symmetry.space_group_name_H-M   'P 1'
#
loop_
_entity.id
_entity.type
_entity.pdbx_description
1 polymer ?
#
loop_
_entity_poly.entity_id
_entity_poly.type
_entity_poly.pdbx_seq_one_letter_code
_entity_poly.pdbx_strand_id
1 'polypeptide(L)'
;MLPSELLIYRYKGETIVPKKLPLNNISLNLAEDWIACFQDALGSTQGELDRKLQELEGDSPDYRVKRGLAHLLKNNFSTFEIISPIEPQQLRQRVFTHAATTATVPENRDRILETLTSHLSKELNREILPHEIEKGLYADLQENRIFTQFDAPVPET
;
A
#
# COMPACT_ATOMS: atom_id res chain seq x y z
N MET A 1 7.62 -15.15 -1.63
CA MET A 1 7.22 -16.35 -2.41
C MET A 1 6.07 -15.99 -3.32
N LEU A 2 6.05 -16.48 -4.56
CA LEU A 2 5.00 -16.16 -5.54
C LEU A 2 3.73 -17.01 -5.28
N PRO A 3 2.51 -16.42 -5.34
CA PRO A 3 1.26 -17.17 -5.22
C PRO A 3 1.10 -18.24 -6.30
N SER A 4 0.52 -19.38 -5.94
CA SER A 4 0.36 -20.53 -6.85
C SER A 4 -0.45 -20.19 -8.11
N GLU A 5 -1.43 -19.29 -8.01
CA GLU A 5 -2.26 -18.82 -9.13
C GLU A 5 -1.49 -17.99 -10.17
N LEU A 6 -0.34 -17.41 -9.78
CA LEU A 6 0.55 -16.67 -10.67
C LEU A 6 1.66 -17.55 -11.27
N LEU A 7 1.74 -18.83 -10.90
CA LEU A 7 2.71 -19.75 -11.48
C LEU A 7 2.37 -20.04 -12.95
N ILE A 8 3.39 -19.94 -13.79
CA ILE A 8 3.30 -20.27 -15.20
C ILE A 8 4.25 -21.43 -15.49
N TYR A 9 3.70 -22.54 -15.96
CA TYR A 9 4.45 -23.76 -16.27
C TYR A 9 3.78 -24.52 -17.40
N ARG A 10 4.48 -25.53 -17.92
CA ARG A 10 3.97 -26.47 -18.91
C ARG A 10 4.39 -27.89 -18.56
N TYR A 11 3.60 -28.86 -19.00
CA TYR A 11 3.99 -30.27 -18.95
C TYR A 11 4.87 -30.63 -20.15
N LYS A 12 5.88 -31.46 -19.90
CA LYS A 12 6.71 -32.10 -20.93
C LYS A 12 6.88 -33.56 -20.54
N GLY A 13 6.00 -34.42 -21.07
CA GLY A 13 5.86 -35.79 -20.58
C GLY A 13 5.41 -35.80 -19.12
N GLU A 14 6.14 -36.53 -18.27
CA GLU A 14 5.88 -36.63 -16.83
C GLU A 14 6.52 -35.50 -16.01
N THR A 15 7.15 -34.50 -16.65
CA THR A 15 7.86 -33.41 -15.98
C THR A 15 7.12 -32.07 -16.10
N ILE A 16 7.17 -31.27 -15.03
CA ILE A 16 6.73 -29.87 -15.02
C ILE A 16 7.93 -28.97 -15.35
N VAL A 17 7.76 -28.11 -16.35
CA VAL A 17 8.77 -27.13 -16.76
C VAL A 17 8.24 -25.71 -16.48
N PRO A 18 8.86 -24.94 -15.57
CA PRO A 18 8.45 -23.55 -15.34
C PRO A 18 8.71 -22.69 -16.58
N LYS A 19 7.79 -21.77 -16.87
CA LYS A 19 8.00 -20.77 -17.92
C LYS A 19 8.89 -19.67 -17.36
N LYS A 20 10.09 -19.55 -17.91
CA LYS A 20 11.00 -18.44 -17.62
C LYS A 20 10.67 -17.26 -18.52
N LEU A 21 10.71 -16.04 -17.97
CA LEU A 21 10.68 -14.84 -18.80
C LEU A 21 12.01 -14.72 -19.56
N PRO A 22 11.99 -14.48 -20.88
CA PRO A 22 13.21 -14.22 -21.64
C PRO A 22 13.73 -12.81 -21.34
N LEU A 23 15.05 -12.63 -21.33
CA LEU A 23 15.69 -11.31 -21.27
C LEU A 23 15.68 -10.65 -22.66
N ASN A 24 14.50 -10.28 -23.13
CA ASN A 24 14.29 -9.56 -24.37
C ASN A 24 13.62 -8.20 -24.12
N ASN A 25 13.66 -7.30 -25.10
CA ASN A 25 13.14 -5.94 -24.95
C ASN A 25 11.67 -5.90 -24.50
N ILE A 26 10.85 -6.87 -24.92
CA ILE A 26 9.43 -6.92 -24.49
C ILE A 26 9.33 -7.13 -22.97
N SER A 27 10.10 -8.07 -22.42
CA SER A 27 10.06 -8.36 -20.98
C SER A 27 10.75 -7.29 -20.16
N LEU A 28 11.85 -6.71 -20.69
CA LEU A 28 12.59 -5.63 -20.04
C LEU A 28 11.75 -4.36 -19.96
N ASN A 29 11.13 -3.93 -21.07
CA ASN A 29 10.24 -2.78 -21.08
C ASN A 29 9.07 -2.98 -20.11
N LEU A 30 8.51 -4.19 -20.03
CA LEU A 30 7.46 -4.49 -19.05
C LEU A 30 7.96 -4.35 -17.61
N ALA A 31 9.17 -4.82 -17.31
CA ALA A 31 9.75 -4.66 -15.97
C ALA A 31 10.03 -3.17 -15.67
N GLU A 32 10.56 -2.41 -16.64
CA GLU A 32 10.78 -0.97 -16.54
C GLU A 32 9.49 -0.21 -16.23
N ASP A 33 8.41 -0.46 -16.98
CA ASP A 33 7.10 0.17 -16.76
C ASP A 33 6.58 -0.08 -15.33
N TRP A 34 6.76 -1.32 -14.82
CA TRP A 34 6.33 -1.68 -13.48
C TRP A 34 7.21 -1.02 -12.41
N ILE A 35 8.52 -1.01 -12.60
CA ILE A 35 9.45 -0.34 -11.68
C ILE A 35 9.15 1.15 -11.62
N ALA A 36 8.92 1.80 -12.77
CA ALA A 36 8.55 3.21 -12.85
C ALA A 36 7.23 3.50 -12.12
N CYS A 37 6.22 2.65 -12.29
CA CYS A 37 4.94 2.78 -11.57
C CYS A 37 5.12 2.77 -10.05
N PHE A 38 6.03 1.95 -9.51
CA PHE A 38 6.34 1.94 -8.08
C PHE A 38 7.12 3.18 -7.66
N GLN A 39 8.10 3.63 -8.45
CA GLN A 39 8.83 4.87 -8.16
C GLN A 39 7.89 6.08 -8.06
N ASP A 40 6.93 6.19 -9.00
CA ASP A 40 5.94 7.27 -9.04
C ASP A 40 4.86 7.17 -7.94
N ALA A 41 4.78 6.05 -7.24
CA ALA A 41 3.84 5.83 -6.14
C ALA A 41 4.48 6.03 -4.76
N LEU A 42 5.78 6.33 -4.67
CA LEU A 42 6.44 6.53 -3.39
C LEU A 42 5.76 7.67 -2.60
N GLY A 43 5.44 7.40 -1.33
CA GLY A 43 4.70 8.30 -0.44
C GLY A 43 3.17 8.20 -0.56
N SER A 44 2.64 7.44 -1.53
CA SER A 44 1.20 7.18 -1.63
C SER A 44 0.76 6.06 -0.70
N THR A 45 -0.55 5.87 -0.58
CA THR A 45 -1.11 4.69 0.09
C THR A 45 -0.89 3.43 -0.77
N GLN A 46 -0.87 2.26 -0.14
CA GLN A 46 -0.81 0.99 -0.84
C GLN A 46 -2.02 0.80 -1.79
N GLY A 47 -3.21 1.28 -1.40
CA GLY A 47 -4.41 1.21 -2.22
C GLY A 47 -4.35 2.09 -3.47
N GLU A 48 -3.68 3.24 -3.39
CA GLU A 48 -3.40 4.08 -4.58
C GLU A 48 -2.43 3.40 -5.52
N LEU A 49 -1.36 2.77 -5.01
CA LEU A 49 -0.45 1.96 -5.82
C LEU A 49 -1.20 0.79 -6.49
N ASP A 50 -2.02 0.06 -5.73
CA ASP A 50 -2.79 -1.08 -6.25
C ASP A 50 -3.75 -0.64 -7.37
N ARG A 51 -4.35 0.56 -7.27
CA ARG A 51 -5.18 1.15 -8.33
C ARG A 51 -4.35 1.50 -9.57
N LYS A 52 -3.20 2.16 -9.41
CA LYS A 52 -2.29 2.48 -10.54
C LYS A 52 -1.85 1.21 -11.27
N LEU A 53 -1.52 0.16 -10.53
CA LEU A 53 -1.13 -1.14 -11.10
C LEU A 53 -2.29 -1.81 -11.86
N GLN A 54 -3.51 -1.70 -11.34
CA GLN A 54 -4.70 -2.21 -12.03
C GLN A 54 -4.97 -1.44 -13.34
N GLU A 55 -4.81 -0.12 -13.33
CA GLU A 55 -4.92 0.72 -14.54
C GLU A 55 -3.84 0.37 -15.57
N LEU A 56 -2.61 0.14 -15.13
CA LEU A 56 -1.47 -0.26 -15.98
C LEU A 56 -1.61 -1.71 -16.51
N GLU A 57 -2.25 -2.60 -15.76
CA GLU A 57 -2.54 -3.96 -16.21
C GLU A 57 -3.44 -3.95 -17.45
N GLY A 58 -4.52 -3.15 -17.41
CA GLY A 58 -5.53 -3.05 -18.47
C GLY A 58 -6.12 -4.40 -18.87
N ASP A 59 -6.57 -4.52 -20.12
CA ASP A 59 -7.15 -5.77 -20.67
C ASP A 59 -6.08 -6.72 -21.27
N SER A 60 -4.84 -6.64 -20.78
CA SER A 60 -3.73 -7.42 -21.35
C SER A 60 -3.85 -8.93 -21.05
N PRO A 61 -3.63 -9.80 -22.05
CA PRO A 61 -3.69 -11.26 -21.84
C PRO A 61 -2.57 -11.78 -20.94
N ASP A 62 -1.49 -11.01 -20.73
CA ASP A 62 -0.32 -11.38 -19.93
C ASP A 62 -0.45 -11.01 -18.44
N TYR A 63 -1.69 -10.91 -17.93
CA TYR A 63 -1.97 -10.51 -16.53
C TYR A 63 -1.17 -11.30 -15.49
N ARG A 64 -0.87 -12.60 -15.72
CA ARG A 64 -0.09 -13.41 -14.77
C ARG A 64 1.34 -12.90 -14.60
N VAL A 65 1.96 -12.46 -15.69
CA VAL A 65 3.33 -11.91 -15.66
C VAL A 65 3.31 -10.56 -14.95
N LYS A 66 2.37 -9.69 -15.34
CA LYS A 66 2.17 -8.36 -14.77
C LYS A 66 1.93 -8.40 -13.25
N ARG A 67 0.99 -9.22 -12.80
CA ARG A 67 0.72 -9.43 -11.36
C ARG A 67 1.89 -10.09 -10.65
N GLY A 68 2.63 -10.97 -11.33
CA GLY A 68 3.84 -11.57 -10.80
C GLY A 68 4.92 -10.53 -10.50
N LEU A 69 5.18 -9.62 -11.44
CA LEU A 69 6.11 -8.49 -11.26
C LEU A 69 5.65 -7.58 -10.12
N ALA A 70 4.38 -7.17 -10.13
CA ALA A 70 3.81 -6.36 -9.04
C ALA A 70 3.98 -7.04 -7.67
N HIS A 71 3.74 -8.35 -7.59
CA HIS A 71 3.93 -9.10 -6.36
C HIS A 71 5.39 -9.13 -5.90
N LEU A 72 6.34 -9.32 -6.81
CA LEU A 72 7.76 -9.32 -6.48
C LEU A 72 8.21 -7.93 -5.99
N LEU A 73 7.89 -6.87 -6.74
CA LEU A 73 8.20 -5.50 -6.36
C LEU A 73 7.64 -5.15 -4.97
N LYS A 74 6.36 -5.45 -4.75
CA LYS A 74 5.66 -5.15 -3.49
C LYS A 74 6.18 -5.90 -2.27
N ASN A 75 6.59 -7.16 -2.40
CA ASN A 75 6.97 -7.99 -1.25
C ASN A 75 8.48 -8.02 -0.98
N ASN A 76 9.31 -7.70 -1.98
CA ASN A 76 10.76 -7.84 -1.86
C ASN A 76 11.50 -6.50 -1.92
N PHE A 77 10.91 -5.46 -2.50
CA PHE A 77 11.57 -4.19 -2.76
C PHE A 77 10.84 -2.98 -2.18
N SER A 78 9.65 -3.20 -1.59
CA SER A 78 8.82 -2.12 -1.03
C SER A 78 8.67 -2.25 0.48
N THR A 79 8.70 -1.12 1.17
CA THR A 79 8.35 -1.00 2.59
C THR A 79 7.06 -0.20 2.74
N PHE A 80 6.09 -0.80 3.44
CA PHE A 80 4.81 -0.15 3.75
C PHE A 80 4.65 -0.01 5.27
N GLU A 81 4.42 1.21 5.72
CA GLU A 81 4.36 1.53 7.14
C GLU A 81 2.98 2.02 7.56
N ILE A 82 2.61 1.69 8.80
CA ILE A 82 1.44 2.22 9.47
C ILE A 82 1.82 3.59 10.03
N ILE A 83 1.35 4.66 9.40
CA ILE A 83 1.61 6.03 9.87
C ILE A 83 0.41 6.53 10.66
N SER A 84 0.56 6.61 11.98
CA SER A 84 -0.47 7.06 12.91
C SER A 84 0.17 7.70 14.15
N PRO A 85 -0.45 8.72 14.77
CA PRO A 85 0.11 9.39 15.95
C PRO A 85 0.24 8.47 17.18
N ILE A 86 -0.64 7.49 17.30
CA ILE A 86 -0.59 6.36 18.25
C ILE A 86 -1.11 5.11 17.55
N GLU A 87 -1.02 3.94 18.18
CA GLU A 87 -1.60 2.69 17.65
C GLU A 87 -3.05 2.89 17.14
N PRO A 88 -3.38 2.57 15.87
CA PRO A 88 -4.69 2.86 15.27
C PRO A 88 -5.87 2.34 16.09
N GLN A 89 -5.74 1.18 16.73
CA GLN A 89 -6.77 0.65 17.62
C GLN A 89 -7.03 1.57 18.83
N GLN A 90 -5.97 2.10 19.46
CA GLN A 90 -6.09 3.03 20.57
C GLN A 90 -6.65 4.38 20.11
N LEU A 91 -6.22 4.84 18.92
CA LEU A 91 -6.73 6.06 18.32
C LEU A 91 -8.24 5.98 18.09
N ARG A 92 -8.73 4.90 17.47
CA ARG A 92 -10.17 4.64 17.29
C ARG A 92 -10.92 4.64 18.61
N GLN A 93 -10.39 3.94 19.63
CA GLN A 93 -11.02 3.92 20.95
C GLN A 93 -11.19 5.32 21.53
N ARG A 94 -10.14 6.14 21.50
CA ARG A 94 -10.17 7.51 22.06
C ARG A 94 -11.11 8.42 21.26
N VAL A 95 -11.02 8.38 19.93
CA VAL A 95 -11.85 9.18 19.03
C VAL A 95 -13.32 8.85 19.24
N PHE A 96 -13.70 7.57 19.20
CA PHE A 96 -15.10 7.16 19.32
C PHE A 96 -15.64 7.31 20.74
N THR A 97 -14.82 7.13 21.77
CA THR A 97 -15.22 7.42 23.16
C THR A 97 -15.54 8.90 23.33
N HIS A 98 -14.70 9.79 22.80
CA HIS A 98 -14.95 11.23 22.89
C HIS A 98 -16.15 11.65 22.05
N ALA A 99 -16.27 11.15 20.82
CA ALA A 99 -17.39 11.43 19.95
C ALA A 99 -18.74 11.01 20.56
N ALA A 100 -18.78 9.89 21.30
CA ALA A 100 -19.99 9.43 21.98
C ALA A 100 -20.50 10.38 23.09
N THR A 101 -19.68 11.32 23.57
CA THR A 101 -20.09 12.33 24.56
C THR A 101 -20.80 13.54 23.96
N THR A 102 -20.82 13.64 22.62
CA THR A 102 -21.29 14.82 21.89
C THR A 102 -22.38 14.42 20.89
N ALA A 103 -23.28 15.34 20.54
CA ALA A 103 -24.30 15.09 19.53
C ALA A 103 -23.66 14.81 18.15
N THR A 104 -24.15 13.81 17.44
CA THR A 104 -23.67 13.38 16.12
C THR A 104 -24.16 14.32 15.01
N VAL A 105 -23.65 15.55 15.01
CA VAL A 105 -23.87 16.54 13.94
C VAL A 105 -22.53 16.94 13.32
N PRO A 106 -22.46 17.22 12.01
CA PRO A 106 -21.21 17.49 11.30
C PRO A 106 -20.35 18.59 11.93
N GLU A 107 -20.98 19.63 12.47
CA GLU A 107 -20.33 20.79 13.08
C GLU A 107 -19.49 20.42 14.32
N ASN A 108 -19.83 19.32 14.99
CA ASN A 108 -19.09 18.85 16.16
C ASN A 108 -17.82 18.07 15.80
N ARG A 109 -17.69 17.60 14.55
CA ARG A 109 -16.55 16.79 14.10
C ARG A 109 -15.23 17.54 14.28
N ASP A 110 -15.15 18.77 13.78
CA ASP A 110 -13.91 19.54 13.78
C ASP A 110 -13.51 19.89 15.21
N ARG A 111 -14.49 20.27 16.05
CA ARG A 111 -14.27 20.51 17.48
C ARG A 111 -13.79 19.27 18.24
N ILE A 112 -14.31 18.09 17.92
CA ILE A 112 -13.83 16.81 18.47
C ILE A 112 -12.37 16.56 18.07
N LEU A 113 -12.03 16.75 16.80
CA LEU A 113 -10.66 16.57 16.30
C LEU A 113 -9.68 17.59 16.91
N GLU A 114 -10.06 18.86 17.02
CA GLU A 114 -9.27 19.91 17.68
C GLU A 114 -9.00 19.59 19.15
N THR A 115 -10.01 19.05 19.85
CA THR A 115 -9.86 18.65 21.25
C THR A 115 -8.91 17.47 21.39
N LEU A 116 -9.05 16.46 20.53
CA LEU A 116 -8.21 15.25 20.54
C LEU A 116 -6.77 15.55 20.12
N THR A 117 -6.56 16.37 19.09
CA THR A 117 -5.23 16.82 18.66
C THR A 117 -4.54 17.57 19.80
N SER A 118 -5.24 18.48 20.48
CA SER A 118 -4.69 19.20 21.64
C SER A 118 -4.30 18.25 22.79
N HIS A 119 -5.12 17.24 23.07
CA HIS A 119 -4.83 16.24 24.11
C HIS A 119 -3.63 15.37 23.74
N LEU A 120 -3.65 14.78 22.54
CA LEU A 120 -2.57 13.92 22.04
C LEU A 120 -1.25 14.69 21.90
N SER A 121 -1.30 15.95 21.49
CA SER A 121 -0.09 16.77 21.34
C SER A 121 0.62 16.98 22.68
N LYS A 122 -0.16 17.23 23.75
CA LYS A 122 0.38 17.36 25.11
C LYS A 122 0.91 16.05 25.65
N GLU A 123 0.18 14.95 25.42
CA GLU A 123 0.55 13.62 25.90
C GLU A 123 1.83 13.08 25.25
N LEU A 124 1.96 13.27 23.93
CA LEU A 124 3.10 12.80 23.14
C LEU A 124 4.26 13.80 23.11
N ASN A 125 4.08 14.98 23.69
CA ASN A 125 5.05 16.09 23.65
C ASN A 125 5.53 16.43 22.22
N ARG A 126 4.62 16.35 21.24
CA ARG A 126 4.83 16.74 19.83
C ARG A 126 3.54 17.32 19.27
N GLU A 127 3.62 18.21 18.28
CA GLU A 127 2.43 18.71 17.60
C GLU A 127 1.75 17.59 16.79
N ILE A 128 0.43 17.43 16.96
CA ILE A 128 -0.42 16.52 16.20
C ILE A 128 -1.45 17.33 15.43
N LEU A 129 -1.53 17.11 14.12
CA LEU A 129 -2.48 17.81 13.26
C LEU A 129 -3.78 17.01 13.08
N PRO A 130 -4.93 17.65 12.80
CA PRO A 130 -6.21 16.95 12.63
C PRO A 130 -6.16 15.85 11.58
N HIS A 131 -5.48 16.12 10.45
CA HIS A 131 -5.33 15.15 9.37
C HIS A 131 -4.53 13.90 9.77
N GLU A 132 -3.63 13.98 10.76
CA GLU A 132 -2.91 12.81 11.28
C GLU A 132 -3.83 11.89 12.07
N ILE A 133 -4.81 12.45 12.79
CA ILE A 133 -5.85 11.65 13.44
C ILE A 133 -6.73 10.99 12.38
N GLU A 134 -7.18 11.75 11.39
CA GLU A 134 -8.04 11.23 10.32
C GLU A 134 -7.39 10.08 9.55
N LYS A 135 -6.14 10.26 9.10
CA LYS A 135 -5.38 9.21 8.41
C LYS A 135 -5.01 8.05 9.35
N GLY A 136 -4.69 8.35 10.60
CA GLY A 136 -4.29 7.36 11.60
C GLY A 136 -5.41 6.39 12.00
N LEU A 137 -6.69 6.80 11.92
CA LEU A 137 -7.83 6.00 12.37
C LEU A 137 -7.87 4.59 11.79
N TYR A 138 -7.45 4.42 10.53
CA TYR A 138 -7.45 3.14 9.83
C TYR A 138 -6.13 2.87 9.10
N ALA A 139 -5.03 3.46 9.57
CA ALA A 139 -3.70 3.29 8.98
C ALA A 139 -3.18 1.84 9.05
N ASP A 140 -3.77 1.01 9.91
CA ASP A 140 -3.49 -0.42 10.05
C ASP A 140 -4.08 -1.29 8.93
N LEU A 141 -5.12 -0.81 8.25
CA LEU A 141 -5.68 -1.47 7.07
C LEU A 141 -4.64 -1.50 5.95
N GLN A 142 -4.56 -2.63 5.25
CA GLN A 142 -3.49 -2.86 4.28
C GLN A 142 -3.49 -1.80 3.17
N GLU A 143 -4.65 -1.41 2.64
CA GLU A 143 -4.74 -0.37 1.61
C GLU A 143 -4.29 1.02 2.09
N ASN A 144 -4.34 1.31 3.39
CA ASN A 144 -4.04 2.64 3.94
C ASN A 144 -2.59 2.81 4.38
N ARG A 145 -1.81 1.72 4.39
CA ARG A 145 -0.37 1.78 4.73
C ARG A 145 0.35 2.67 3.72
N ILE A 146 1.29 3.46 4.20
CA ILE A 146 2.04 4.40 3.37
C ILE A 146 3.25 3.68 2.78
N PHE A 147 3.44 3.84 1.48
CA PHE A 147 4.60 3.31 0.77
C PHE A 147 5.81 4.21 1.02
N THR A 148 6.69 3.83 1.96
CA THR A 148 7.74 4.75 2.47
C THR A 148 9.11 4.53 1.85
N GLN A 149 9.41 3.32 1.36
CA GLN A 149 10.69 3.02 0.72
C GLN A 149 10.51 2.09 -0.45
N PHE A 150 11.26 2.33 -1.52
CA PHE A 150 11.36 1.44 -2.67
C PHE A 150 12.82 1.26 -3.10
N ASP A 151 13.33 0.03 -2.97
CA ASP A 151 14.67 -0.34 -3.41
C ASP A 151 14.60 -0.85 -4.86
N ALA A 152 14.47 0.07 -5.81
CA ALA A 152 14.22 -0.26 -7.21
C ALA A 152 15.27 -1.25 -7.77
N PRO A 153 14.87 -2.44 -8.24
CA PRO A 153 15.78 -3.36 -8.92
C PRO A 153 16.13 -2.88 -10.32
N VAL A 154 17.16 -3.50 -10.91
CA VAL A 154 17.44 -3.37 -12.34
C VAL A 154 16.48 -4.30 -13.10
N PRO A 155 15.91 -3.91 -14.26
CA PRO A 155 14.96 -4.74 -15.00
C PRO A 155 15.45 -6.14 -15.37
N GLU A 156 16.77 -6.33 -15.50
CA GLU A 156 17.42 -7.60 -15.84
C GLU A 156 17.58 -8.57 -14.65
N THR A 157 17.36 -8.11 -13.41
CA THR A 157 17.65 -8.84 -12.16
C THR A 157 16.42 -9.12 -11.32
#